data_AF-N1VU90-F1
#
_entry.id   AF-N1VU90-F1
#
_cell.length_a   1.000
_cell.length_b   1.000
_cell.length_c   1.000
_cell.angle_alpha   90.00
_cell.angle_beta   90.00
_cell.angle_gamma   90.00
#
_symmetry.space_group_name_H-M   'P 1'
#
loop_
_entity.id
_entity.type
_entity.pdbx_description
1 polymer ?
#
loop_
_entity_poly.entity_id
_entity_poly.type
_entity_poly.pdbx_seq_one_letter_code
_entity_poly.pdbx_strand_id
1 'polypeptide(L)' 'MKTKVAFNIVTPTKAEDKKIKKILSDVEKNKDTFDLSKAKHPDGKAVRKKTKKAS' A
#
# COMPACT_ATOMS: atom_id res chain seq x y z
N MET A 1 4.31 35.40 15.63
CA MET A 1 5.58 35.12 14.91
C MET A 1 5.34 33.88 14.03
N LYS A 2 5.27 34.00 12.71
CA LYS A 2 5.00 32.85 11.81
C LYS A 2 6.31 32.10 11.58
N THR A 3 6.48 30.92 12.16
CA THR A 3 7.61 30.03 11.91
C THR A 3 7.54 29.57 10.45
N LYS A 4 8.47 30.06 9.61
CA LYS A 4 8.68 29.51 8.28
C LYS A 4 9.33 28.13 8.45
N VAL A 5 8.53 27.08 8.31
CA VAL A 5 9.03 25.71 8.23
C VAL A 5 9.61 25.53 6.83
N ALA A 6 10.92 25.33 6.76
CA ALA A 6 11.61 24.97 5.53
C ALA A 6 11.82 23.45 5.53
N PHE A 7 11.49 22.80 4.41
CA PHE A 7 11.72 21.37 4.20
C PHE A 7 12.89 21.20 3.24
N ASN A 8 13.89 20.44 3.67
CA ASN A 8 14.94 20.01 2.76
C ASN A 8 14.45 18.79 1.97
N ILE A 9 14.28 18.97 0.67
CA ILE A 9 13.94 17.90 -0.26
C ILE A 9 15.24 17.36 -0.83
N VAL A 10 15.50 16.07 -0.62
CA VAL A 10 16.62 15.37 -1.24
C VAL A 10 16.11 14.73 -2.52
N THR A 11 16.62 15.18 -3.66
CA THR A 11 16.25 14.64 -4.97
C THR A 11 17.23 13.54 -5.37
N PRO A 12 16.80 12.27 -5.47
CA PRO A 12 17.68 11.18 -5.85
C PRO A 12 18.12 11.30 -7.31
N THR A 13 19.28 10.74 -7.61
CA THR A 13 19.76 10.60 -9.00
C THR A 13 18.89 9.61 -9.78
N LYS A 14 18.96 9.61 -11.12
CA LYS A 14 18.18 8.69 -11.97
C LYS A 14 18.40 7.21 -11.62
N ALA A 15 19.62 6.84 -11.21
CA ALA A 15 19.96 5.47 -10.84
C ALA A 15 19.32 5.07 -9.50
N GLU A 16 19.32 5.98 -8.52
CA GLU A 16 18.69 5.78 -7.22
C GLU A 16 17.17 5.74 -7.33
N ASP A 17 16.57 6.63 -8.13
CA ASP A 17 15.12 6.65 -8.39
C ASP A 17 14.63 5.31 -8.97
N LYS A 18 15.40 4.71 -9.90
CA LYS A 18 15.09 3.38 -10.44
C LYS A 18 15.14 2.29 -9.37
N LYS A 19 16.11 2.35 -8.44
CA LYS A 19 16.22 1.40 -7.32
C LYS A 19 15.06 1.57 -6.35
N ILE A 20 14.72 2.80 -5.98
CA ILE A 20 13.60 3.13 -5.09
C ILE A 20 12.30 2.60 -5.68
N LYS A 21 12.03 2.87 -6.97
CA LYS A 21 10.84 2.36 -7.68
C LYS A 21 10.76 0.84 -7.67
N LYS A 22 11.89 0.15 -7.87
CA LYS A 22 11.93 -1.32 -7.81
C LYS A 22 11.58 -1.82 -6.40
N ILE A 23 12.21 -1.26 -5.38
CA ILE A 23 11.94 -1.61 -3.96
C ILE A 23 10.46 -1.38 -3.64
N LEU A 24 9.90 -0.23 -3.99
CA LEU A 24 8.49 0.08 -3.77
C LEU A 24 7.57 -0.92 -4.51
N SER A 25 7.90 -1.28 -5.75
CA SER A 25 7.11 -2.26 -6.51
C SER A 25 7.17 -3.67 -5.90
N ASP A 26 8.32 -4.06 -5.35
CA ASP A 26 8.50 -5.37 -4.72
C ASP A 26 7.81 -5.39 -3.36
N VAL A 27 7.82 -4.29 -2.61
CA VAL A 27 7.03 -4.12 -1.38
C VAL A 27 5.55 -4.12 -1.68
N GLU A 28 5.07 -3.49 -2.77
CA GLU A 28 3.65 -3.52 -3.13
C GLU A 28 3.15 -4.91 -3.54
N LYS A 29 3.98 -5.69 -4.25
CA LYS A 29 3.66 -7.09 -4.57
C LYS A 29 3.63 -7.97 -3.32
N ASN A 30 4.51 -7.70 -2.37
CA ASN A 30 4.62 -8.44 -1.11
C ASN A 30 3.83 -7.79 0.03
N LYS A 31 3.06 -6.73 -0.22
CA LYS A 31 2.13 -6.18 0.77
C LYS A 31 1.20 -7.32 1.13
N ASP A 32 1.24 -7.67 2.40
CA ASP A 32 0.45 -8.73 2.99
C ASP A 32 -1.02 -8.47 2.62
N THR A 33 -1.48 -9.12 1.57
CA THR A 33 -2.85 -8.96 1.10
C THR A 33 -3.68 -9.73 2.10
N PHE A 34 -4.44 -9.01 2.92
CA PHE A 34 -5.31 -9.64 3.90
C PHE A 34 -6.26 -10.60 3.16
N ASP A 35 -5.95 -11.88 3.28
CA ASP A 35 -6.64 -12.95 2.56
C ASP A 35 -7.99 -13.21 3.21
N LEU A 36 -9.00 -12.49 2.71
CA LEU A 36 -10.39 -12.62 3.14
C LEU A 36 -10.95 -14.04 2.96
N SER A 37 -10.32 -14.91 2.17
CA SER A 37 -10.75 -16.31 2.04
C SER A 37 -10.50 -17.13 3.31
N LYS A 38 -9.50 -16.72 4.11
CA LYS A 38 -9.18 -17.29 5.42
C LYS A 38 -9.88 -16.58 6.57
N ALA A 39 -10.47 -15.41 6.31
CA ALA A 39 -11.20 -14.67 7.31
C ALA A 39 -12.56 -15.32 7.60
N LYS A 40 -12.81 -15.55 8.90
CA LYS A 40 -14.11 -15.97 9.42
C LYS A 40 -14.67 -14.89 10.32
N HIS A 41 -15.98 -14.71 10.28
CA HIS A 41 -16.70 -13.95 11.28
C HIS A 41 -16.60 -14.68 12.64
N PRO A 42 -16.78 -13.96 13.77
CA PRO A 42 -16.78 -14.57 15.10
C PRO A 42 -17.88 -15.63 15.30
N ASP A 43 -18.90 -15.65 14.44
CA ASP A 43 -19.93 -16.70 14.36
C ASP A 43 -19.51 -17.93 13.52
N GLY A 44 -18.24 -17.96 13.06
CA GLY A 44 -17.66 -19.05 12.29
C GLY A 44 -17.93 -19.03 10.78
N LYS A 45 -18.76 -18.11 10.28
CA LYS A 45 -19.09 -18.03 8.85
C LYS A 45 -17.97 -17.39 8.03
N ALA A 46 -17.78 -17.87 6.81
CA ALA A 46 -16.80 -17.31 5.88
C ALA A 46 -17.21 -15.89 5.42
N VAL A 47 -16.24 -14.98 5.32
CA VAL A 47 -16.47 -13.63 4.80
C VAL A 47 -16.69 -13.70 3.28
N ARG A 48 -17.92 -13.41 2.82
CA ARG A 48 -18.24 -13.35 1.38
C ARG A 48 -17.98 -11.95 0.82
N LYS A 49 -17.08 -11.83 -0.18
CA LYS A 49 -16.95 -10.59 -0.96
C LYS A 49 -18.26 -10.35 -1.73
N LYS A 50 -18.93 -9.22 -1.46
CA LYS A 50 -19.98 -8.72 -2.36
C LYS A 50 -19.31 -8.15 -3.60
N THR A 51 -19.36 -8.87 -4.72
CA THR A 51 -19.05 -8.30 -6.02
C THR A 51 -20.17 -7.33 -6.38
N LYS A 52 -19.91 -6.01 -6.30
CA LYS A 52 -20.79 -5.05 -6.96
C LYS A 52 -20.66 -5.33 -8.46
N LYS A 53 -21.74 -5.82 -9.07
CA LYS A 53 -21.90 -5.85 -10.52
C LYS A 53 -21.83 -4.39 -10.97
N ALA A 54 -20.81 -4.00 -11.72
CA ALA A 54 -20.78 -2.69 -12.35
C ALA A 54 -22.01 -2.63 -13.28
N SER A 55 -22.91 -1.69 -12.98
CA SER A 55 -24.06 -1.35 -13.82
C SER A 55 -23.66 -0.30 -14.84
#